data_AF-A0A3B9VL71-F1
#
_entry.id   AF-A0A3B9VL71-F1
#
_cell.length_a   1.000
_cell.length_b   1.000
_cell.length_c   1.000
_cell.angle_alpha   90.00
_cell.angle_beta   90.00
_cell.angle_gamma   90.00
#
_symmetry.space_group_name_H-M   'P 1'
#
loop_
_entity.id
_entity.type
_entity.pdbx_description
1 polymer ?
#
loop_
_entity_poly.entity_id
_entity_poly.type
_entity_poly.pdbx_seq_one_letter_code
_entity_poly.pdbx_strand_id
1 'polypeptide(L)'
;KLRETQVRRRATNSPTQQLFATLLGLEVSPRLTREAISFWEKLEKIDSISARDKIWEEAFLLPTASQLLDPEGFSKSRKIPDDLSGLI
;
A
#
# COMPACT_ATOMS: atom_id res chain seq x y z
N LYS A 1 14.11 29.17 4.95
CA LYS A 1 12.83 28.61 4.45
C LYS A 1 12.90 28.33 2.94
N LEU A 2 13.68 27.32 2.51
CA LEU A 2 13.85 26.95 1.09
C LEU A 2 13.84 25.42 0.83
N ARG A 3 13.99 24.59 1.88
CA ARG A 3 13.91 23.12 1.77
C ARG A 3 12.49 22.59 1.65
N GLU A 4 11.50 23.29 2.21
CA GLU A 4 10.10 22.86 2.25
C GLU A 4 9.44 22.87 0.85
N THR A 5 9.85 23.81 -0.01
CA THR A 5 9.34 23.94 -1.39
C THR A 5 9.84 22.84 -2.32
N GLN A 6 11.02 22.25 -2.05
CA GLN A 6 11.56 21.13 -2.84
C GLN A 6 10.96 19.78 -2.45
N VAL A 7 10.62 19.58 -1.17
CA VAL A 7 9.95 18.34 -0.71
C VAL A 7 8.55 18.21 -1.31
N ARG A 8 7.78 19.31 -1.37
CA ARG A 8 6.45 19.30 -2.01
C ARG A 8 6.48 18.92 -3.49
N ARG A 9 7.52 19.32 -4.25
CA ARG A 9 7.62 18.99 -5.70
C ARG A 9 7.83 17.49 -5.97
N ARG A 10 8.51 16.75 -5.10
CA ARG A 10 8.75 15.29 -5.27
C ARG A 10 7.52 14.45 -4.98
N ALA A 11 6.58 14.96 -4.20
CA ALA A 11 5.41 14.21 -3.76
C ALA A 11 4.29 14.14 -4.82
N THR A 12 4.32 14.97 -5.87
CA THR A 12 3.19 15.09 -6.83
C THR A 12 3.59 15.18 -8.31
N ASN A 13 4.87 15.29 -8.67
CA ASN A 13 5.35 15.37 -10.07
C ASN A 13 6.74 14.74 -10.21
N SER A 14 6.89 13.49 -9.77
CA SER A 14 8.13 12.75 -10.03
C SER A 14 8.25 12.51 -11.54
N PRO A 15 9.39 12.82 -12.20
CA PRO A 15 9.61 12.52 -13.61
C PRO A 15 9.27 11.08 -13.99
N THR A 16 9.48 10.15 -13.06
CA THR A 16 9.14 8.74 -13.24
C THR A 16 7.63 8.52 -13.36
N GLN A 17 6.79 9.17 -12.55
CA GLN A 17 5.33 9.04 -12.67
C GLN A 17 4.82 9.58 -14.01
N GLN A 18 5.36 10.69 -14.48
CA GLN A 18 5.00 11.26 -15.77
C GLN A 18 5.44 10.36 -16.94
N LEU A 19 6.62 9.73 -16.84
CA LEU A 19 7.07 8.74 -17.82
C LEU A 19 6.21 7.48 -17.80
N PHE A 20 5.84 6.96 -16.63
CA PHE A 20 4.94 5.81 -16.50
C PHE A 20 3.54 6.11 -17.06
N ALA A 21 3.00 7.29 -16.79
CA ALA A 21 1.74 7.75 -17.38
C ALA A 21 1.84 7.85 -18.91
N THR A 22 2.95 8.38 -19.43
CA THR A 22 3.16 8.53 -20.88
C THR A 22 3.37 7.19 -21.59
N LEU A 23 4.12 6.27 -20.98
CA LEU A 23 4.50 5.00 -21.60
C LEU A 23 3.47 3.90 -21.40
N LEU A 24 2.78 3.86 -20.25
CA LEU A 24 1.87 2.77 -19.87
C LEU A 24 0.43 3.23 -19.64
N GLY A 25 0.13 4.54 -19.66
CA GLY A 25 -1.21 5.06 -19.37
C GLY A 25 -1.64 4.87 -17.90
N LEU A 26 -0.69 4.56 -17.01
CA LEU A 26 -0.97 4.30 -15.59
C LEU A 26 -0.64 5.52 -14.75
N GLU A 27 -1.66 6.12 -14.13
CA GLU A 27 -1.50 7.22 -13.19
C GLU A 27 -1.80 6.76 -11.77
N VAL A 28 -0.83 6.94 -10.88
CA VAL A 28 -1.03 6.76 -9.43
C VAL A 28 -1.18 8.14 -8.82
N SER A 29 -2.35 8.42 -8.23
CA SER A 29 -2.57 9.72 -7.61
C SER A 29 -1.63 9.91 -6.40
N PRO A 30 -1.09 11.13 -6.19
CA PRO A 30 -0.26 11.43 -5.02
C PRO A 30 -0.95 11.13 -3.68
N ARG A 31 -2.28 11.22 -3.67
CA ARG A 31 -3.10 10.88 -2.52
C ARG A 31 -3.01 9.38 -2.22
N LEU A 32 -3.23 8.54 -3.24
CA LEU A 32 -3.16 7.09 -3.11
C LEU A 32 -1.77 6.62 -2.66
N THR A 33 -0.70 7.25 -3.16
CA THR A 33 0.67 6.97 -2.69
C THR A 33 0.84 7.25 -1.20
N ARG A 34 0.32 8.38 -0.71
CA ARG A 34 0.38 8.71 0.73
C ARG A 34 -0.44 7.75 1.58
N GLU A 35 -1.62 7.38 1.12
CA GLU A 35 -2.50 6.40 1.78
C GLU A 35 -1.81 5.03 1.85
N ALA A 36 -1.18 4.58 0.76
CA ALA A 36 -0.40 3.34 0.72
C ALA A 36 0.77 3.35 1.70
N ILE A 37 1.56 4.43 1.74
CA ILE A 37 2.66 4.57 2.71
C ILE A 37 2.13 4.46 4.14
N SER A 38 1.09 5.23 4.48
CA SER A 38 0.51 5.20 5.83
C SER A 38 -0.07 3.83 6.20
N PHE A 39 -0.69 3.14 5.23
CA PHE A 39 -1.18 1.78 5.41
C PHE A 39 -0.06 0.82 5.78
N TRP A 40 1.03 0.78 4.99
CA TRP A 40 2.12 -0.16 5.21
C TRP A 40 2.88 0.10 6.52
N GLU A 41 3.06 1.38 6.90
CA GLU A 41 3.64 1.74 8.19
C GLU A 41 2.78 1.29 9.39
N LYS A 42 1.45 1.33 9.26
CA LYS A 42 0.53 0.86 10.29
C LYS A 42 0.49 -0.67 10.34
N LEU A 43 0.44 -1.32 9.18
CA LEU A 43 0.39 -2.77 9.08
C LEU A 43 1.65 -3.43 9.67
N GLU A 44 2.81 -2.83 9.44
CA GLU A 44 4.08 -3.26 10.06
C GLU A 44 4.02 -3.24 11.58
N LYS A 45 3.36 -2.23 12.18
CA LYS A 45 3.19 -2.12 13.64
C LYS A 45 2.18 -3.12 14.21
N ILE A 46 1.17 -3.52 13.42
CA ILE A 46 0.11 -4.43 13.86
C ILE A 46 0.57 -5.89 13.77
N ASP A 47 1.22 -6.28 12.67
CA ASP A 47 1.54 -7.68 12.39
C ASP A 47 3.03 -7.99 12.50
N SER A 48 3.87 -7.30 11.71
CA SER A 48 5.34 -7.34 11.64
C SER A 48 5.83 -7.14 10.21
N ILE A 49 7.13 -6.89 10.04
CA ILE A 49 7.80 -6.84 8.72
C ILE A 49 7.63 -8.17 7.95
N SER A 50 7.80 -9.32 8.60
CA SER A 50 7.67 -10.62 7.92
C SER A 50 6.26 -10.87 7.39
N ALA A 51 5.24 -10.46 8.15
CA ALA A 51 3.85 -10.57 7.70
C ALA A 51 3.54 -9.65 6.51
N ARG A 52 4.15 -8.46 6.48
CA ARG A 52 4.09 -7.53 5.33
C ARG A 52 4.73 -8.15 4.09
N ASP A 53 5.92 -8.72 4.24
CA ASP A 53 6.68 -9.25 3.11
C ASP A 53 5.96 -10.45 2.47
N LYS A 54 5.28 -11.29 3.25
CA LYS A 54 4.39 -12.35 2.72
C LYS A 54 3.26 -11.83 1.83
N ILE A 55 2.83 -10.57 1.97
CA ILE A 55 1.79 -10.00 1.10
C ILE A 55 2.35 -9.73 -0.30
N TRP A 56 3.65 -9.46 -0.38
CA TRP A 56 4.34 -9.21 -1.66
C TRP A 56 4.67 -10.48 -2.43
N GLU A 57 4.59 -11.66 -1.79
CA GLU A 57 4.79 -12.96 -2.46
C GLU A 57 3.66 -13.27 -3.44
N GLU A 58 2.44 -12.81 -3.16
CA GLU A 58 1.24 -13.16 -3.91
C GLU A 58 0.47 -11.91 -4.35
N ALA A 59 0.42 -11.64 -5.65
CA ALA A 59 -0.18 -10.42 -6.19
C ALA A 59 -1.67 -10.24 -5.84
N PHE A 60 -2.41 -11.34 -5.63
CA PHE A 60 -3.83 -11.29 -5.25
C PHE A 60 -4.05 -10.90 -3.78
N LEU A 61 -3.01 -10.98 -2.93
CA LEU A 61 -3.05 -10.56 -1.54
C LEU A 61 -2.83 -9.05 -1.37
N LEU A 62 -2.41 -8.35 -2.43
CA LEU A 62 -2.15 -6.92 -2.35
C LEU A 62 -3.45 -6.15 -2.04
N PRO A 63 -3.39 -5.16 -1.13
CA PRO A 63 -4.56 -4.39 -0.77
C PRO A 63 -5.06 -3.56 -1.96
N THR A 64 -6.38 -3.51 -2.12
CA THR A 64 -7.02 -2.56 -3.04
C THR A 64 -6.97 -1.14 -2.48
N ALA A 65 -7.19 -0.14 -3.33
CA ALA A 65 -7.24 1.27 -2.93
C ALA A 65 -8.21 1.54 -1.77
N SER A 66 -9.34 0.83 -1.72
CA SER A 66 -10.32 0.94 -0.64
C SER A 66 -9.81 0.39 0.70
N GLN A 67 -9.05 -0.69 0.67
CA GLN A 67 -8.49 -1.34 1.87
C GLN A 67 -7.32 -0.57 2.47
N LEU A 68 -6.64 0.29 1.69
CA LEU A 68 -5.59 1.17 2.21
C LEU A 68 -6.11 2.12 3.31
N LEU A 69 -7.41 2.41 3.31
CA LEU A 69 -8.05 3.27 4.30
C LEU A 69 -8.34 2.56 5.63
N ASP A 70 -8.33 1.22 5.65
CA ASP A 70 -8.61 0.41 6.84
C ASP A 70 -7.56 -0.71 7.06
N PRO A 71 -6.36 -0.35 7.58
CA PRO A 71 -5.31 -1.33 7.87
C PRO A 71 -5.69 -2.39 8.90
N GLU A 72 -6.52 -2.02 9.89
CA GLU A 72 -6.95 -2.94 10.94
C GLU A 72 -7.95 -3.96 10.42
N GLY A 73 -8.95 -3.50 9.66
CA GLY A 73 -9.90 -4.39 9.00
C GLY A 73 -9.21 -5.32 8.00
N PHE A 74 -8.23 -4.81 7.25
CA PHE A 74 -7.42 -5.65 6.35
C PHE A 74 -6.64 -6.74 7.11
N SER A 75 -5.94 -6.40 8.20
CA SER A 75 -5.21 -7.40 9.02
C SER A 75 -6.16 -8.44 9.63
N LYS A 76 -7.31 -8.00 10.18
CA LYS A 76 -8.32 -8.91 10.76
C LYS A 76 -8.93 -9.85 9.72
N SER A 77 -9.26 -9.32 8.53
CA SER A 77 -9.78 -10.14 7.41
C SER A 77 -8.76 -11.15 6.89
N ARG A 78 -7.46 -10.94 7.11
CA ARG A 78 -6.44 -11.94 6.78
C ARG A 78 -6.29 -13.02 7.85
N LYS A 79 -6.57 -12.65 9.12
CA LYS A 79 -6.56 -13.56 10.28
C LYS A 79 -7.87 -14.33 10.48
N ILE A 80 -8.74 -14.40 9.45
CA ILE A 80 -9.94 -15.24 9.50
C ILE A 80 -9.53 -16.61 10.04
N PRO A 81 -10.20 -17.12 11.10
CA PRO A 81 -9.78 -18.34 11.77
C PRO A 81 -9.60 -19.49 10.79
N ASP A 82 -8.52 -20.23 11.00
CA ASP A 82 -8.05 -21.43 10.30
C ASP A 82 -9.07 -22.61 10.30
N ASP A 83 -10.35 -22.34 10.59
CA ASP A 83 -11.43 -23.32 10.82
C ASP A 83 -12.03 -23.91 9.53
N LEU A 84 -11.47 -23.60 8.37
CA LEU A 84 -11.78 -24.33 7.13
C LEU A 84 -10.91 -25.58 6.93
N SER A 85 -9.98 -25.85 7.85
CA SER A 85 -9.17 -27.07 7.87
C SER A 85 -9.95 -28.32 8.31
N GLY A 86 -11.26 -28.19 8.64
CA GLY A 86 -12.15 -29.29 9.04
C GLY A 86 -13.11 -29.81 7.97
N LEU A 87 -12.94 -29.43 6.70
CA LEU A 87 -13.84 -29.82 5.59
C LEU A 87 -13.13 -30.58 4.45
N ILE A 88 -12.11 -31.38 4.76
CA ILE A 88 -11.58 -32.40 3.85
C ILE A 88 -11.52 -33.74 4.57
#